data_AF-A0A6P0I7C7-F1
#
_entry.id   AF-A0A6P0I7C7-F1
#
_cell.length_a   1.000
_cell.length_b   1.000
_cell.length_c   1.000
_cell.angle_alpha   90.00
_cell.angle_beta   90.00
_cell.angle_gamma   90.00
#
_symmetry.space_group_name_H-M   'P 1'
#
loop_
_entity.id
_entity.type
_entity.pdbx_description
1 polymer ?
#
loop_
_entity_poly.entity_id
_entity_poly.type
_entity_poly.pdbx_seq_one_letter_code
_entity_poly.pdbx_strand_id
1 'polypeptide(L)'
;MSGFSTKKILSIALFVNFVAIAAVIFRAILLDKGPYRYFDEGSLINWLSGIQLLIIAGINWKIYRLRIGRKEVSESGKSYQVLWQFFTFGFVFCALDELIQIHERLDKFIHWIFQIQETALTDSIDDLIIVIYGIIGLLVIYYFRQEFYRYRESFGYFKIALILACCSIALDFFTQGQETSNLLNETQEMQREWLRSIEEIFKVFAEVFLIATFYKCLRIAKRLKKVFING
;
A
#
# COMPACT_ATOMS: atom_id res chain seq x y z
N MET A 1 13.62 -25.86 -6.73
CA MET A 1 12.53 -25.52 -5.79
C MET A 1 11.35 -24.93 -6.55
N SER A 2 10.27 -25.70 -6.69
CA SER A 2 9.01 -25.32 -7.33
C SER A 2 8.25 -24.33 -6.43
N GLY A 3 8.71 -23.09 -6.36
CA GLY A 3 7.95 -22.03 -5.70
C GLY A 3 6.62 -21.79 -6.40
N PHE A 4 5.59 -21.37 -5.65
CA PHE A 4 4.27 -21.04 -6.22
C PHE A 4 4.38 -20.04 -7.38
N SER A 5 3.52 -20.20 -8.38
CA SER A 5 3.43 -19.25 -9.49
C SER A 5 2.92 -17.90 -8.99
N THR A 6 3.30 -16.81 -9.66
CA THR A 6 2.81 -15.45 -9.31
C THR A 6 1.29 -15.38 -9.37
N LYS A 7 0.67 -16.03 -10.37
CA LYS A 7 -0.78 -16.14 -10.49
C LYS A 7 -1.40 -16.82 -9.26
N LYS A 8 -0.80 -17.90 -8.77
CA LYS A 8 -1.30 -18.61 -7.58
C LYS A 8 -1.18 -17.76 -6.31
N ILE A 9 -0.08 -17.03 -6.10
CA ILE A 9 0.05 -16.09 -4.98
C ILE A 9 -1.01 -14.99 -5.06
N LEU A 10 -1.19 -14.39 -6.24
CA LEU A 10 -2.23 -13.39 -6.47
C LEU A 10 -3.62 -13.95 -6.16
N SER A 11 -3.99 -15.12 -6.69
CA SER A 11 -5.29 -15.74 -6.45
C SER A 11 -5.54 -16.04 -4.97
N ILE A 12 -4.52 -16.52 -4.23
CA ILE A 12 -4.64 -16.77 -2.79
C ILE A 12 -4.84 -15.45 -2.05
N ALA A 13 -4.04 -14.43 -2.33
CA ALA A 13 -4.15 -13.13 -1.68
C ALA A 13 -5.50 -12.44 -1.97
N LEU A 14 -5.98 -12.49 -3.22
CA LEU A 14 -7.31 -12.01 -3.59
C LEU A 14 -8.42 -12.76 -2.85
N PHE A 15 -8.31 -14.09 -2.75
CA PHE A 15 -9.30 -14.89 -2.03
C PHE A 15 -9.34 -14.55 -0.53
N VAL A 16 -8.18 -14.41 0.11
CA VAL A 16 -8.10 -14.02 1.53
C VAL A 16 -8.73 -12.64 1.74
N ASN A 17 -8.43 -11.65 0.89
CA ASN A 17 -9.03 -10.32 0.98
C ASN A 17 -10.54 -10.36 0.76
N PHE A 18 -10.99 -11.09 -0.26
CA PHE A 18 -12.42 -11.25 -0.54
C PHE A 18 -13.16 -11.85 0.65
N VAL A 19 -12.63 -12.92 1.25
CA VAL A 19 -13.24 -13.55 2.43
C VAL A 19 -13.26 -12.59 3.63
N ALA A 20 -12.17 -11.87 3.87
CA ALA A 20 -12.10 -10.88 4.96
C ALA A 20 -13.14 -9.76 4.78
N ILE A 21 -13.19 -9.16 3.59
CA ILE A 21 -14.15 -8.11 3.23
C ILE A 21 -15.59 -8.63 3.33
N ALA A 22 -15.88 -9.80 2.76
CA ALA A 22 -17.20 -10.40 2.82
C ALA A 22 -17.65 -10.69 4.26
N ALA A 23 -16.74 -11.19 5.12
CA ALA A 23 -17.03 -11.43 6.52
C ALA A 23 -17.35 -10.14 7.28
N VAL A 24 -16.61 -9.07 6.99
CA VAL A 24 -16.82 -7.75 7.58
C VAL A 24 -18.16 -7.14 7.14
N ILE A 25 -18.45 -7.13 5.83
CA ILE A 25 -19.72 -6.62 5.28
C ILE A 25 -20.91 -7.42 5.82
N PHE A 26 -20.80 -8.75 5.84
CA PHE A 26 -21.85 -9.61 6.37
C PHE A 26 -22.12 -9.33 7.85
N ARG A 27 -21.07 -9.13 8.65
CA ARG A 27 -21.19 -8.75 10.06
C ARG A 27 -21.84 -7.38 10.25
N ALA A 28 -21.54 -6.41 9.38
CA ALA A 28 -22.15 -5.09 9.42
C ALA A 28 -23.67 -5.17 9.18
N ILE A 29 -24.08 -5.89 8.14
CA ILE A 29 -25.49 -6.10 7.79
C ILE A 29 -26.24 -6.83 8.92
N LEU A 30 -25.65 -7.89 9.50
CA LEU A 30 -26.29 -8.65 10.58
C LEU A 30 -26.52 -7.82 11.85
N LEU A 31 -25.70 -6.81 12.09
CA LEU A 31 -25.75 -6.00 13.31
C LEU A 31 -26.43 -4.65 13.11
N ASP A 32 -26.98 -4.41 11.91
CA ASP A 32 -27.61 -3.14 11.51
C ASP A 32 -26.71 -1.93 11.82
N LYS A 33 -25.42 -2.07 11.52
CA LYS A 33 -24.40 -1.04 11.73
C LYS A 33 -23.77 -0.66 10.40
N GLY A 34 -23.29 0.58 10.36
CA GLY A 34 -22.42 1.07 9.31
C GLY A 34 -21.26 0.13 8.98
N PRO A 35 -21.01 -0.18 7.69
CA PRO A 35 -19.93 -1.08 7.30
C PRO A 35 -18.57 -0.55 7.71
N TYR A 36 -18.37 0.77 7.64
CA TYR A 36 -17.09 1.42 7.88
C TYR A 36 -16.50 1.14 9.26
N ARG A 37 -17.33 0.95 10.29
CA ARG A 37 -16.87 0.62 11.65
C ARG A 37 -15.98 -0.64 11.74
N TYR A 38 -16.07 -1.52 10.75
CA TYR A 38 -15.27 -2.74 10.67
C TYR A 38 -14.12 -2.65 9.65
N PHE A 39 -14.01 -1.51 8.97
CA PHE A 39 -12.86 -1.07 8.17
C PHE A 39 -11.99 -0.06 8.93
N ASP A 40 -12.56 0.56 9.97
CA ASP A 40 -11.94 1.54 10.85
C ASP A 40 -10.68 1.04 11.57
N GLU A 41 -10.03 1.91 12.30
CA GLU A 41 -8.76 1.68 12.94
C GLU A 41 -8.78 0.54 13.96
N GLY A 42 -7.74 -0.30 13.96
CA GLY A 42 -7.68 -1.51 14.78
C GLY A 42 -8.66 -2.61 14.36
N SER A 43 -9.41 -2.42 13.25
CA SER A 43 -10.26 -3.45 12.68
C SER A 43 -9.49 -4.56 11.96
N LEU A 44 -10.21 -5.61 11.58
CA LEU A 44 -9.64 -6.75 10.85
C LEU A 44 -9.00 -6.32 9.53
N ILE A 45 -9.57 -5.34 8.83
CA ILE A 45 -9.07 -4.89 7.52
C ILE A 45 -7.78 -4.08 7.67
N ASN A 46 -7.70 -3.17 8.65
CA ASN A 46 -6.46 -2.47 8.98
C ASN A 46 -5.33 -3.46 9.33
N TRP A 47 -5.59 -4.43 10.22
CA TRP A 47 -4.59 -5.47 10.54
C TRP A 47 -4.17 -6.27 9.30
N LEU A 48 -5.12 -6.59 8.43
CA LEU A 48 -4.85 -7.30 7.19
C LEU A 48 -3.97 -6.46 6.25
N SER A 49 -4.23 -5.16 6.11
CA SER A 49 -3.41 -4.23 5.32
C SER A 49 -1.98 -4.14 5.88
N GLY A 50 -1.84 -3.87 7.18
CA GLY A 50 -0.53 -3.82 7.84
C GLY A 50 0.29 -5.11 7.63
N ILE A 51 -0.34 -6.29 7.72
CA ILE A 51 0.32 -7.57 7.42
C ILE A 51 0.74 -7.66 5.94
N GLN A 52 -0.09 -7.21 5.00
CA GLN A 52 0.24 -7.22 3.59
C GLN A 52 1.44 -6.31 3.26
N LEU A 53 1.48 -5.11 3.84
CA LEU A 53 2.62 -4.21 3.75
C LEU A 53 3.91 -4.85 4.31
N LEU A 54 3.83 -5.56 5.45
CA LEU A 54 4.96 -6.34 5.98
C LEU A 54 5.37 -7.50 5.07
N ILE A 55 4.43 -8.19 4.41
CA ILE A 55 4.73 -9.21 3.41
C ILE A 55 5.48 -8.59 2.23
N ILE A 56 5.04 -7.43 1.74
CA ILE A 56 5.73 -6.69 0.67
C ILE A 56 7.16 -6.33 1.12
N ALA A 57 7.32 -5.79 2.32
CA ALA A 57 8.64 -5.50 2.89
C ALA A 57 9.53 -6.76 2.97
N GLY A 58 9.00 -7.87 3.47
CA GLY A 58 9.72 -9.14 3.57
C GLY A 58 10.13 -9.72 2.20
N ILE A 59 9.31 -9.51 1.16
CA ILE A 59 9.68 -9.87 -0.22
C ILE A 59 10.83 -8.98 -0.70
N ASN A 60 10.74 -7.67 -0.51
CA ASN A 60 11.80 -6.72 -0.88
C ASN A 60 13.12 -7.01 -0.16
N TRP A 61 13.07 -7.37 1.13
CA TRP A 61 14.24 -7.83 1.89
C TRP A 61 14.89 -9.07 1.26
N LYS A 62 14.07 -10.05 0.83
CA LYS A 62 14.59 -11.24 0.13
C LYS A 62 15.27 -10.86 -1.18
N ILE A 63 14.76 -9.87 -1.92
CA ILE A 63 15.41 -9.37 -3.14
C ILE A 63 16.73 -8.70 -2.79
N TYR A 64 16.74 -7.80 -1.80
CA TYR A 64 17.94 -7.16 -1.28
C TYR A 64 19.03 -8.18 -0.92
N ARG A 65 18.70 -9.22 -0.13
CA ARG A 65 19.62 -10.30 0.24
C ARG A 65 20.19 -11.08 -0.95
N LEU A 66 19.45 -11.19 -2.06
CA LEU A 66 19.95 -11.82 -3.28
C LEU A 66 20.95 -10.92 -4.04
N ARG A 67 20.93 -9.62 -3.75
CA ARG A 67 21.81 -8.62 -4.36
C ARG A 67 23.06 -8.33 -3.53
N ILE A 68 23.07 -8.62 -2.22
CA ILE A 68 24.27 -8.47 -1.35
C ILE A 68 25.47 -9.21 -1.96
N GLY A 69 26.63 -8.54 -1.97
CA GLY A 69 27.88 -9.09 -2.48
C GLY A 69 28.03 -9.04 -4.02
N ARG A 70 26.99 -8.62 -4.74
CA ARG A 70 27.09 -8.36 -6.18
C ARG A 70 27.54 -6.93 -6.42
N LYS A 71 28.66 -6.75 -7.14
CA LYS A 71 29.03 -5.45 -7.74
C LYS A 71 28.19 -5.14 -8.98
N GLU A 72 26.88 -5.43 -8.93
CA GLU A 72 25.94 -4.98 -9.96
C GLU A 72 25.66 -3.50 -9.69
N VAL A 73 26.56 -2.66 -10.18
CA VAL A 73 26.43 -1.22 -10.18
C VAL A 73 25.77 -0.83 -11.50
N SER A 74 24.82 0.10 -11.45
CA SER A 74 24.32 0.76 -12.67
C SER A 74 25.50 1.32 -13.48
N GLU A 75 25.32 1.48 -14.79
CA GLU A 75 26.25 2.26 -15.64
C GLU A 75 26.55 3.66 -15.06
N SER A 76 25.64 4.18 -14.24
CA SER A 76 25.75 5.47 -13.54
C SER A 76 26.32 5.38 -12.10
N GLY A 77 26.92 4.26 -11.68
CA GLY A 77 27.53 4.13 -10.35
C GLY A 77 26.55 3.78 -9.20
N LYS A 78 25.25 3.62 -9.49
CA LYS A 78 24.21 3.39 -8.48
C LYS A 78 24.19 1.95 -7.98
N SER A 79 24.08 1.76 -6.66
CA SER A 79 23.91 0.44 -6.06
C SER A 79 22.43 0.03 -6.03
N TYR A 80 22.08 -1.01 -6.77
CA TYR A 80 20.72 -1.58 -6.73
C TYR A 80 20.38 -2.23 -5.38
N GLN A 81 21.38 -2.52 -4.53
CA GLN A 81 21.12 -2.99 -3.16
C GLN A 81 20.40 -1.90 -2.34
N VAL A 82 20.83 -0.64 -2.48
CA VAL A 82 20.24 0.49 -1.75
C VAL A 82 18.77 0.67 -2.13
N LEU A 83 18.41 0.45 -3.40
CA LEU A 83 17.01 0.48 -3.85
C LEU A 83 16.13 -0.52 -3.10
N TRP A 84 16.53 -1.79 -3.06
CA TRP A 84 15.71 -2.84 -2.43
C TRP A 84 15.67 -2.69 -0.91
N GLN A 85 16.74 -2.15 -0.31
CA GLN A 85 16.77 -1.77 1.09
C GLN A 85 15.81 -0.61 1.38
N PHE A 86 15.79 0.41 0.52
CA PHE A 86 14.86 1.54 0.60
C PHE A 86 13.41 1.05 0.59
N PHE A 87 13.02 0.20 -0.37
CA PHE A 87 11.65 -0.36 -0.37
C PHE A 87 11.35 -1.19 0.87
N THR A 88 12.33 -1.97 1.36
CA THR A 88 12.12 -2.75 2.58
C THR A 88 11.73 -1.84 3.74
N PHE A 89 12.52 -0.80 4.00
CA PHE A 89 12.24 0.12 5.10
C PHE A 89 11.02 1.00 4.84
N GLY A 90 10.81 1.44 3.60
CA GLY A 90 9.63 2.21 3.22
C GLY A 90 8.34 1.44 3.48
N PHE A 91 8.24 0.17 3.08
CA PHE A 91 7.05 -0.64 3.35
C PHE A 91 6.92 -1.07 4.82
N VAL A 92 8.02 -1.23 5.57
CA VAL A 92 7.94 -1.37 7.03
C VAL A 92 7.36 -0.11 7.65
N PHE A 93 7.82 1.06 7.21
CA PHE A 93 7.31 2.34 7.68
C PHE A 93 5.82 2.49 7.36
N CYS A 94 5.38 2.23 6.12
CA CYS A 94 3.95 2.24 5.77
C CYS A 94 3.14 1.25 6.60
N ALA A 95 3.66 0.05 6.88
CA ALA A 95 2.96 -0.93 7.71
C ALA A 95 2.81 -0.46 9.17
N LEU A 96 3.84 0.18 9.71
CA LEU A 96 3.76 0.77 11.04
C LEU A 96 2.76 1.92 11.03
N ASP A 97 2.86 2.80 10.04
CA ASP A 97 1.96 3.93 9.88
C ASP A 97 0.48 3.51 9.84
N GLU A 98 0.15 2.48 9.05
CA GLU A 98 -1.20 1.90 8.99
C GLU A 98 -1.68 1.35 10.36
N LEU A 99 -0.80 0.70 11.11
CA LEU A 99 -1.15 0.03 12.36
C LEU A 99 -1.18 0.96 13.59
N ILE A 100 -0.44 2.08 13.58
CA ILE A 100 -0.28 2.97 14.73
C ILE A 100 -0.56 4.46 14.44
N GLN A 101 -0.97 4.79 13.21
CA GLN A 101 -1.34 6.13 12.74
C GLN A 101 -0.24 7.17 12.95
N ILE A 102 0.91 6.98 12.32
CA ILE A 102 1.99 7.96 12.43
C ILE A 102 1.58 9.25 11.72
N HIS A 103 0.93 9.16 10.54
CA HIS A 103 0.45 10.29 9.75
C HIS A 103 -0.55 11.14 10.52
N GLU A 104 -1.55 10.55 11.20
CA GLU A 104 -2.50 11.32 12.02
C GLU A 104 -1.83 12.03 13.20
N ARG A 105 -0.87 11.37 13.86
CA ARG A 105 -0.15 11.98 14.99
C ARG A 105 0.73 13.13 14.52
N LEU A 106 1.31 13.00 13.32
CA LEU A 106 2.10 14.04 12.72
C LEU A 106 1.22 15.23 12.33
N ASP A 107 0.04 14.97 11.79
CA ASP A 107 -0.95 16.00 11.48
C ASP A 107 -1.35 16.80 12.73
N LYS A 108 -1.82 16.11 13.78
CA LYS A 108 -2.13 16.72 15.10
C LYS A 108 -0.96 17.54 15.66
N PHE A 109 0.27 17.08 15.45
CA PHE A 109 1.47 17.79 15.86
C PHE A 109 1.73 19.07 15.03
N ILE A 110 1.52 19.02 13.72
CA ILE A 110 1.61 20.20 12.83
C ILE A 110 0.56 21.23 13.24
N HIS A 111 -0.70 20.81 13.41
CA HIS A 111 -1.78 21.66 13.88
C HIS A 111 -1.45 22.35 15.20
N TRP A 112 -0.91 21.59 16.16
CA TRP A 112 -0.48 22.11 17.45
C TRP A 112 0.66 23.13 17.34
N ILE A 113 1.69 22.88 16.52
CA ILE A 113 2.82 23.80 16.35
C ILE A 113 2.41 25.10 15.68
N PHE A 114 1.66 25.01 14.58
CA PHE A 114 1.33 26.17 13.76
C PHE A 114 0.06 26.90 14.22
N GLN A 115 -0.61 26.40 15.26
CA GLN A 115 -1.89 26.93 15.77
C GLN A 115 -2.94 27.08 14.66
N ILE A 116 -2.90 26.18 13.69
CA ILE A 116 -3.85 26.15 12.58
C ILE A 116 -5.13 25.51 13.10
N GLN A 117 -6.25 26.23 13.01
CA GLN A 117 -7.55 25.66 13.32
C GLN A 117 -7.85 24.53 12.35
N GLU A 118 -8.25 23.37 12.89
CA GLU A 118 -8.81 22.25 12.11
C GLU A 118 -10.02 22.77 11.31
N THR A 119 -9.93 22.60 10.00
CA THR A 119 -10.90 23.00 8.99
C THR A 119 -10.85 21.91 7.92
N ALA A 120 -11.92 21.73 7.14
CA ALA A 120 -11.95 20.70 6.09
C ALA A 120 -10.80 20.75 5.06
N LEU A 121 -10.06 21.86 4.95
CA LEU A 121 -8.90 21.97 4.08
C LEU A 121 -7.58 21.61 4.77
N THR A 122 -7.51 21.79 6.08
CA THR A 122 -6.32 21.50 6.88
C THR A 122 -6.37 20.09 7.45
N ASP A 123 -7.57 19.52 7.64
CA ASP A 123 -7.74 18.12 8.07
C ASP A 123 -7.19 17.13 7.03
N SER A 124 -7.18 17.49 5.74
CA SER A 124 -6.59 16.68 4.66
C SER A 124 -5.05 16.73 4.55
N ILE A 125 -4.36 17.25 5.57
CA ILE A 125 -2.88 17.23 5.62
C ILE A 125 -2.39 15.78 5.79
N ASP A 126 -3.17 14.94 6.48
CA ASP A 126 -2.91 13.51 6.63
C ASP A 126 -2.93 12.76 5.28
N ASP A 127 -3.89 13.04 4.40
CA ASP A 127 -3.96 12.53 3.02
C ASP A 127 -2.75 12.97 2.21
N LEU A 128 -2.36 14.24 2.37
CA LEU A 128 -1.21 14.80 1.66
C LEU A 128 0.08 14.08 2.06
N ILE A 129 0.21 13.68 3.34
CA ILE A 129 1.35 12.90 3.83
C ILE A 129 1.41 11.54 3.10
N ILE A 130 0.28 10.85 2.95
CA ILE A 130 0.20 9.56 2.23
C ILE A 130 0.56 9.74 0.74
N VAL A 131 0.04 10.80 0.10
CA VAL A 131 0.38 11.15 -1.29
C VAL A 131 1.88 11.38 -1.45
N ILE A 132 2.52 12.08 -0.51
CA ILE A 132 3.96 12.32 -0.52
C ILE A 132 4.74 11.00 -0.46
N TYR A 133 4.32 10.03 0.37
CA TYR A 133 4.94 8.71 0.42
C TYR A 133 4.87 8.00 -0.93
N GLY A 134 3.72 8.04 -1.60
CA GLY A 134 3.52 7.50 -2.94
C GLY A 134 4.44 8.17 -3.98
N ILE A 135 4.53 9.49 -3.97
CA ILE A 135 5.40 10.26 -4.88
C ILE A 135 6.88 9.92 -4.66
N ILE A 136 7.34 9.85 -3.42
CA ILE A 136 8.73 9.46 -3.09
C ILE A 136 9.02 8.06 -3.67
N GLY A 137 8.09 7.11 -3.49
CA GLY A 137 8.20 5.78 -4.08
C GLY A 137 8.36 5.81 -5.60
N LEU A 138 7.51 6.58 -6.31
CA LEU A 138 7.58 6.73 -7.75
C LEU A 138 8.87 7.42 -8.23
N LEU A 139 9.34 8.44 -7.52
CA LEU A 139 10.60 9.11 -7.81
C LEU A 139 11.80 8.17 -7.66
N VAL A 140 11.80 7.32 -6.63
CA VAL A 140 12.81 6.27 -6.46
C VAL A 140 12.76 5.26 -7.60
N ILE A 141 11.57 4.81 -8.01
CA ILE A 141 11.41 3.93 -9.19
C ILE A 141 11.98 4.59 -10.44
N TYR A 142 11.67 5.87 -10.67
CA TYR A 142 12.16 6.63 -11.80
C TYR A 142 13.69 6.79 -11.77
N TYR A 143 14.25 7.14 -10.61
CA TYR A 143 15.69 7.30 -10.43
C TYR A 143 16.47 5.99 -10.67
N PHE A 144 15.88 4.84 -10.29
CA PHE A 144 16.42 3.50 -10.51
C PHE A 144 15.79 2.75 -11.70
N ARG A 145 15.22 3.46 -12.68
CA ARG A 145 14.49 2.87 -13.82
C ARG A 145 15.25 1.77 -14.57
N GLN A 146 16.58 1.87 -14.64
CA GLN A 146 17.47 0.87 -15.26
C GLN A 146 17.34 -0.52 -14.63
N GLU A 147 17.23 -0.60 -13.29
CA GLU A 147 17.00 -1.87 -12.61
C GLU A 147 15.58 -2.39 -12.88
N PHE A 148 14.58 -1.50 -12.92
CA PHE A 148 13.18 -1.85 -13.18
C PHE A 148 12.91 -2.39 -14.59
N TYR A 149 13.70 -2.01 -15.61
CA TYR A 149 13.57 -2.61 -16.94
C TYR A 149 13.79 -4.13 -16.93
N ARG A 150 14.65 -4.64 -16.04
CA ARG A 150 14.88 -6.10 -15.86
C ARG A 150 13.65 -6.81 -15.31
N TYR A 151 12.74 -6.06 -14.68
CA TYR A 151 11.51 -6.56 -14.08
C TYR A 151 10.25 -6.13 -14.85
N ARG A 152 10.37 -5.74 -16.14
CA ARG A 152 9.23 -5.31 -16.97
C ARG A 152 8.04 -6.28 -16.96
N GLU A 153 8.28 -7.59 -16.80
CA GLU A 153 7.21 -8.60 -16.69
C GLU A 153 6.30 -8.41 -15.45
N SER A 154 6.73 -7.63 -14.46
CA SER A 154 5.95 -7.31 -13.25
C SER A 154 5.06 -6.06 -13.42
N PHE A 155 5.30 -5.24 -14.45
CA PHE A 155 4.63 -3.94 -14.60
C PHE A 155 3.12 -4.03 -14.77
N GLY A 156 2.60 -5.13 -15.30
CA GLY A 156 1.14 -5.33 -15.39
C GLY A 156 0.48 -5.28 -14.01
N TYR A 157 1.05 -5.99 -13.03
CA TYR A 157 0.55 -5.97 -11.65
C TYR A 157 0.78 -4.62 -10.98
N PHE A 158 1.95 -4.00 -11.23
CA PHE A 158 2.27 -2.69 -10.66
C PHE A 158 1.30 -1.60 -11.12
N LYS A 159 0.92 -1.58 -12.40
CA LYS A 159 -0.04 -0.63 -12.95
C LYS A 159 -1.41 -0.78 -12.28
N ILE A 160 -1.88 -2.01 -12.09
CA ILE A 160 -3.17 -2.25 -11.43
C ILE A 160 -3.11 -1.78 -9.98
N ALA A 161 -2.04 -2.10 -9.25
CA ALA A 161 -1.84 -1.60 -7.90
C ALA A 161 -1.85 -0.06 -7.84
N LEU A 162 -1.12 0.59 -8.75
CA LEU A 162 -1.05 2.05 -8.79
C LEU A 162 -2.41 2.69 -9.07
N ILE A 163 -3.18 2.13 -10.02
CA ILE A 163 -4.53 2.62 -10.33
C ILE A 163 -5.44 2.49 -9.09
N LEU A 164 -5.43 1.32 -8.44
CA LEU A 164 -6.25 1.10 -7.25
C LEU A 164 -5.84 2.03 -6.09
N ALA A 165 -4.55 2.23 -5.86
CA ALA A 165 -4.06 3.17 -4.85
C ALA A 165 -4.47 4.62 -5.17
N CYS A 166 -4.36 5.05 -6.43
CA CYS A 166 -4.88 6.36 -6.86
C CYS A 166 -6.39 6.48 -6.66
N CYS A 167 -7.16 5.43 -6.93
CA CYS A 167 -8.60 5.42 -6.70
C CYS A 167 -8.93 5.51 -5.20
N SER A 168 -8.17 4.83 -4.33
CA SER A 168 -8.30 4.95 -2.87
C SER A 168 -8.10 6.40 -2.42
N ILE A 169 -6.95 7.00 -2.75
CA ILE A 169 -6.64 8.39 -2.37
C ILE A 169 -7.67 9.38 -2.93
N ALA A 170 -8.12 9.17 -4.17
CA ALA A 170 -9.13 10.04 -4.77
C ALA A 170 -10.47 9.95 -4.04
N LEU A 171 -10.90 8.74 -3.66
CA LEU A 171 -12.13 8.55 -2.89
C LEU A 171 -12.04 9.25 -1.54
N ASP A 172 -10.95 9.04 -0.80
CA ASP A 172 -10.73 9.62 0.52
C ASP A 172 -10.89 11.15 0.50
N PHE A 173 -10.18 11.81 -0.42
CA PHE A 173 -10.24 13.24 -0.64
C PHE A 173 -11.67 13.75 -0.93
N PHE A 174 -12.50 12.96 -1.66
CA PHE A 174 -13.89 13.31 -1.92
C PHE A 174 -14.81 13.09 -0.70
N THR A 175 -14.47 12.17 0.20
CA THR A 175 -15.25 11.85 1.42
C THR A 175 -14.94 12.74 2.61
N GLN A 176 -13.74 13.33 2.69
CA GLN A 176 -13.35 14.21 3.80
C GLN A 176 -13.96 15.61 3.73
N GLY A 177 -14.05 16.21 2.53
CA GLY A 177 -14.57 17.57 2.35
C GLY A 177 -16.02 17.79 2.83
N GLN A 178 -16.74 16.71 3.18
CA GLN A 178 -18.13 16.74 3.65
C GLN A 178 -18.28 16.70 5.19
N GLU A 179 -17.21 16.45 5.96
CA GLU A 179 -17.24 16.36 7.43
C GLU A 179 -17.66 17.65 8.13
N THR A 180 -17.38 18.80 7.51
CA THR A 180 -17.68 20.10 8.10
C THR A 180 -19.13 20.53 7.95
N SER A 181 -19.97 19.73 7.27
CA SER A 181 -21.40 20.01 7.15
C SER A 181 -22.19 19.26 8.22
N ASN A 182 -22.51 19.92 9.33
CA ASN A 182 -23.45 19.45 10.37
C ASN A 182 -24.92 19.33 9.86
N LEU A 183 -25.11 19.20 8.54
CA LEU A 183 -26.39 19.24 7.83
C LEU A 183 -26.65 17.94 7.04
N LEU A 184 -25.83 16.91 7.22
CA LEU A 184 -26.04 15.64 6.55
C LEU A 184 -27.25 14.91 7.17
N ASN A 185 -28.19 14.48 6.32
CA ASN A 185 -29.27 13.60 6.74
C ASN A 185 -28.75 12.15 6.87
N GLU A 186 -29.44 11.29 7.63
CA GLU A 186 -29.07 9.87 7.86
C GLU A 186 -28.72 9.09 6.56
N THR A 187 -29.44 9.34 5.47
CA THR A 187 -29.16 8.73 4.17
C THR A 187 -27.78 9.11 3.61
N GLN A 188 -27.32 10.34 3.85
CA GLN A 188 -26.03 10.82 3.36
C GLN A 188 -24.88 10.28 4.23
N GLU A 189 -25.10 10.13 5.54
CA GLU A 189 -24.14 9.47 6.44
C GLU A 189 -23.92 8.00 6.04
N MET A 190 -25.00 7.27 5.76
CA MET A 190 -24.91 5.88 5.28
C MET A 190 -24.15 5.78 3.95
N GLN A 191 -24.43 6.66 2.98
CA GLN A 191 -23.70 6.70 1.70
C GLN A 191 -22.20 6.96 1.91
N ARG A 192 -21.86 7.82 2.87
CA ARG A 192 -20.48 8.17 3.21
C ARG A 192 -19.72 6.99 3.81
N GLU A 193 -20.32 6.25 4.73
CA GLU A 193 -19.72 5.04 5.29
C GLU A 193 -19.43 3.98 4.22
N TRP A 194 -20.32 3.85 3.22
CA TRP A 194 -20.08 2.98 2.07
C TRP A 194 -18.92 3.46 1.19
N LEU A 195 -18.82 4.77 0.93
CA LEU A 195 -17.71 5.33 0.14
C LEU A 195 -16.36 5.08 0.84
N ARG A 196 -16.27 5.34 2.15
CA ARG A 196 -15.08 5.02 2.96
C ARG A 196 -14.75 3.53 2.98
N SER A 197 -15.76 2.68 3.01
CA SER A 197 -15.54 1.23 2.91
C SER A 197 -14.98 0.82 1.54
N ILE A 198 -15.44 1.46 0.45
CA ILE A 198 -14.94 1.20 -0.91
C ILE A 198 -13.50 1.68 -1.08
N GLU A 199 -13.17 2.82 -0.49
CA GLU A 199 -11.82 3.37 -0.42
C GLU A 199 -10.86 2.36 0.21
N GLU A 200 -11.17 1.90 1.43
CA GLU A 200 -10.41 0.87 2.14
C GLU A 200 -10.28 -0.42 1.33
N ILE A 201 -11.36 -0.85 0.66
CA ILE A 201 -11.32 -2.01 -0.26
C ILE A 201 -10.29 -1.79 -1.38
N PHE A 202 -10.26 -0.62 -2.03
CA PHE A 202 -9.27 -0.32 -3.06
C PHE A 202 -7.84 -0.32 -2.52
N LYS A 203 -7.61 0.19 -1.31
CA LYS A 203 -6.31 0.13 -0.62
C LYS A 203 -5.81 -1.31 -0.47
N VAL A 204 -6.58 -2.19 0.18
CA VAL A 204 -6.15 -3.58 0.40
C VAL A 204 -5.98 -4.34 -0.91
N PHE A 205 -6.83 -4.11 -1.92
CA PHE A 205 -6.63 -4.72 -3.23
C PHE A 205 -5.37 -4.20 -3.93
N ALA A 206 -5.02 -2.92 -3.81
CA ALA A 206 -3.77 -2.37 -4.33
C ALA A 206 -2.55 -3.10 -3.76
N GLU A 207 -2.54 -3.37 -2.46
CA GLU A 207 -1.49 -4.11 -1.76
C GLU A 207 -1.36 -5.55 -2.25
N VAL A 208 -2.47 -6.24 -2.50
CA VAL A 208 -2.46 -7.58 -3.11
C VAL A 208 -1.73 -7.58 -4.46
N PHE A 209 -1.98 -6.58 -5.30
CA PHE A 209 -1.28 -6.42 -6.56
C PHE A 209 0.19 -6.00 -6.38
N LEU A 210 0.54 -5.24 -5.34
CA LEU A 210 1.93 -4.98 -4.97
C LEU A 210 2.65 -6.26 -4.52
N ILE A 211 2.02 -7.10 -3.71
CA ILE A 211 2.56 -8.42 -3.33
C ILE A 211 2.87 -9.23 -4.59
N ALA A 212 1.93 -9.30 -5.54
CA ALA A 212 2.15 -10.01 -6.80
C ALA A 212 3.29 -9.39 -7.63
N THR A 213 3.38 -8.06 -7.67
CA THR A 213 4.46 -7.30 -8.34
C THR A 213 5.82 -7.68 -7.78
N PHE A 214 6.03 -7.48 -6.47
CA PHE A 214 7.32 -7.73 -5.84
C PHE A 214 7.64 -9.22 -5.77
N TYR A 215 6.65 -10.11 -5.64
CA TYR A 215 6.88 -11.54 -5.71
C TYR A 215 7.35 -11.97 -7.11
N LYS A 216 6.80 -11.38 -8.17
CA LYS A 216 7.29 -11.57 -9.54
C LYS A 216 8.73 -11.06 -9.67
N CYS A 217 9.05 -9.89 -9.13
CA CYS A 217 10.43 -9.37 -9.08
C CYS A 217 11.37 -10.34 -8.37
N LEU A 218 10.98 -10.89 -7.22
CA LEU A 218 11.76 -11.89 -6.48
C LEU A 218 12.03 -13.14 -7.31
N ARG A 219 11.04 -13.63 -8.06
CA ARG A 219 11.24 -14.78 -8.96
C ARG A 219 12.23 -14.47 -10.07
N ILE A 220 12.17 -13.28 -10.66
CA ILE A 220 13.12 -12.83 -11.69
C ILE A 220 14.53 -12.70 -11.08
N ALA A 221 14.68 -12.05 -9.93
CA ALA A 221 15.95 -11.90 -9.23
C ALA A 221 16.61 -13.25 -8.90
N LYS A 222 15.82 -14.25 -8.47
CA LYS A 222 16.31 -15.62 -8.26
C LYS A 222 16.82 -16.27 -9.55
N ARG A 223 16.17 -16.04 -10.70
CA ARG A 223 16.63 -16.57 -11.99
C ARG A 223 17.93 -15.90 -12.44
N LEU A 224 18.00 -14.57 -12.34
CA LEU A 224 19.21 -13.80 -12.63
C LEU A 224 20.38 -14.26 -11.75
N LYS A 225 20.10 -14.63 -10.48
CA LYS A 225 21.12 -15.19 -9.60
C LYS A 225 21.65 -16.53 -10.09
N LYS A 226 20.78 -17.43 -10.53
CA LYS A 226 21.18 -18.75 -11.03
C LYS A 226 22.02 -18.67 -12.29
N VAL A 227 21.69 -17.76 -13.21
CA VAL A 227 22.47 -17.56 -14.45
C VAL A 227 23.90 -17.09 -14.12
N PHE A 228 24.06 -16.13 -13.19
CA PHE A 228 25.37 -15.62 -12.79
C PHE A 228 26.26 -16.64 -12.05
N ILE A 229 25.68 -17.64 -11.36
CA ILE A 229 26.47 -18.67 -10.67
C ILE A 229 26.92 -19.77 -11.65
N ASN A 230 26.19 -19.97 -12.74
CA ASN A 230 26.37 -21.10 -13.66
C ASN A 230 27.09 -20.71 -14.98
N GLY A 231 27.41 -19.43 -15.18
CA GLY A 231 28.17 -18.94 -16.34
C GLY A 231 29.43 -18.25 -15.84
#